data_AF-A0A3D2XGP2-F1
#
_entry.id   AF-A0A3D2XGP2-F1
#
_cell.length_a   1.000
_cell.length_b   1.000
_cell.length_c   1.000
_cell.angle_alpha   90.00
_cell.angle_beta   90.00
_cell.angle_gamma   90.00
#
_symmetry.space_group_name_H-M   'P 1'
#
loop_
_entity.id
_entity.type
_entity.pdbx_description
1 polymer ?
#
loop_
_entity_poly.entity_id
_entity_poly.type
_entity_poly.pdbx_seq_one_letter_code
_entity_poly.pdbx_strand_id
1 'polypeptide(L)'
;RSFQGADVNQRVASNPALNPYKEGLPDSVQQQLATDYENLFKLFLKHKDKVTRITFWGVNDGQSWLNDWPVRGRTNYPLLFDREFNAKPAFYKVIGTKK
;
A
#
# COMPACT_ATOMS: atom_id res chain seq x y z
N ARG A 1 -4.11 14.14 10.19
CA ARG A 1 -4.77 12.83 9.98
C ARG A 1 -5.08 12.28 11.37
N SER A 2 -6.35 12.09 11.78
CA SER A 2 -6.72 11.59 13.12
C SER A 2 -7.22 10.14 13.10
N PHE A 3 -6.60 9.29 12.28
CA PHE A 3 -6.79 7.85 12.35
C PHE A 3 -5.70 7.30 13.27
N GLN A 4 -6.08 6.77 14.42
CA GLN A 4 -5.13 6.26 15.41
C GLN A 4 -5.56 4.85 15.83
N GLY A 5 -4.59 3.93 15.88
CA GLY A 5 -4.79 2.55 16.34
C GLY A 5 -5.21 1.56 15.25
N ALA A 6 -5.72 0.41 15.71
CA ALA A 6 -6.10 -0.75 14.90
C ALA A 6 -7.59 -1.12 15.08
N ASP A 7 -8.43 -0.17 15.51
CA ASP A 7 -9.86 -0.43 15.71
C ASP A 7 -10.59 -0.56 14.37
N VAL A 8 -10.90 -1.78 13.98
CA VAL A 8 -11.60 -2.13 12.72
C VAL A 8 -13.05 -1.65 12.66
N ASN A 9 -13.62 -1.19 13.78
CA ASN A 9 -15.00 -0.67 13.82
C ASN A 9 -15.10 0.79 13.39
N GLN A 10 -13.96 1.48 13.19
CA GLN A 10 -13.96 2.87 12.76
C GLN A 10 -14.64 3.04 11.40
N ARG A 11 -15.57 3.99 11.34
CA ARG A 11 -16.24 4.43 10.12
C ARG A 11 -16.12 5.94 10.01
N VAL A 12 -15.73 6.41 8.83
CA VAL A 12 -15.67 7.83 8.52
C VAL A 12 -16.49 8.11 7.27
N ALA A 13 -17.28 9.18 7.32
CA ALA A 13 -18.08 9.62 6.18
C ALA A 13 -17.18 9.90 4.98
N SER A 14 -17.64 9.50 3.78
CA SER A 14 -16.88 9.75 2.56
C SER A 14 -16.82 11.24 2.25
N ASN A 15 -15.63 11.70 1.87
CA ASN A 15 -15.35 13.06 1.44
C ASN A 15 -14.37 12.99 0.25
N PRO A 16 -14.58 13.75 -0.84
CA PRO A 16 -13.63 13.80 -1.96
C PRO A 16 -12.17 14.01 -1.55
N ALA A 17 -11.90 14.80 -0.51
CA ALA A 17 -10.56 15.02 0.02
C ALA A 17 -9.88 13.76 0.58
N LEU A 18 -10.68 12.75 0.98
CA LEU A 18 -10.20 11.45 1.48
C LEU A 18 -10.00 10.42 0.35
N ASN A 19 -10.45 10.73 -0.87
CA ASN A 19 -10.30 9.92 -2.07
C ASN A 19 -9.80 10.76 -3.28
N PRO A 20 -8.61 11.39 -3.19
CA PRO A 20 -8.14 12.33 -4.21
C PRO A 20 -7.65 11.64 -5.50
N TYR A 21 -7.36 10.34 -5.46
CA TYR A 21 -6.70 9.59 -6.54
C TYR A 21 -7.64 8.56 -7.15
N LYS A 22 -8.82 8.99 -7.61
CA LYS A 22 -9.85 8.07 -8.15
C LYS A 22 -9.43 7.37 -9.44
N GLU A 23 -8.78 8.12 -10.32
CA GLU A 23 -8.43 7.70 -11.69
C GLU A 23 -6.98 7.18 -11.82
N GLY A 24 -6.24 7.15 -10.73
CA GLY A 24 -4.82 6.74 -10.72
C GLY A 24 -3.99 7.52 -9.71
N LEU A 25 -2.82 6.98 -9.37
CA LEU A 25 -1.81 7.72 -8.64
C LEU A 25 -1.01 8.63 -9.58
N PRO A 26 -0.77 9.90 -9.21
CA PRO A 26 0.27 10.69 -9.85
C PRO A 26 1.64 10.01 -9.74
N ASP A 27 2.49 10.15 -10.76
CA ASP A 27 3.81 9.52 -10.80
C ASP A 27 4.65 9.80 -9.54
N SER A 28 4.61 11.03 -9.03
CA SER A 28 5.33 11.41 -7.81
C SER A 28 4.90 10.58 -6.59
N VAL A 29 3.60 10.32 -6.44
CA VAL A 29 3.04 9.51 -5.34
C VAL A 29 3.35 8.03 -5.57
N GLN A 30 3.34 7.57 -6.82
CA GLN A 30 3.72 6.21 -7.19
C GLN A 30 5.19 5.92 -6.85
N GLN A 31 6.09 6.88 -7.08
CA GLN A 31 7.51 6.77 -6.71
C GLN A 31 7.74 6.89 -5.20
N GLN A 32 6.93 7.71 -4.51
CA GLN A 32 6.95 7.74 -3.04
C GLN A 32 6.59 6.37 -2.47
N LEU A 33 5.49 5.75 -2.94
CA LEU A 33 5.09 4.41 -2.54
C LEU A 33 6.19 3.37 -2.79
N ALA A 34 6.86 3.46 -3.95
CA ALA A 34 7.95 2.57 -4.29
C ALA A 34 9.16 2.73 -3.36
N THR A 35 9.49 3.97 -2.99
CA THR A 35 10.55 4.31 -2.05
C THR A 35 10.22 3.83 -0.63
N ASP A 36 8.97 4.00 -0.19
CA ASP A 36 8.51 3.53 1.12
C ASP A 36 8.63 2.01 1.24
N TYR A 37 8.21 1.27 0.20
CA TYR A 37 8.39 -0.18 0.14
C TYR A 37 9.86 -0.60 0.08
N GLU A 38 10.71 0.10 -0.67
CA GLU A 38 12.15 -0.14 -0.70
C GLU A 38 12.76 -0.01 0.71
N ASN A 39 12.41 1.06 1.43
CA ASN A 39 12.92 1.33 2.76
C ASN A 39 12.47 0.28 3.79
N LEU A 40 11.19 -0.13 3.74
CA LEU A 40 10.68 -1.21 4.58
C LEU A 40 11.41 -2.53 4.33
N PHE A 41 11.59 -2.92 3.07
CA PHE A 41 12.27 -4.17 2.74
C PHE A 41 13.77 -4.14 3.09
N LYS A 42 14.45 -3.00 2.92
CA LYS A 42 15.82 -2.83 3.44
C LYS A 42 15.89 -3.03 4.95
N LEU A 43 14.91 -2.51 5.71
CA LEU A 43 14.83 -2.71 7.15
C LEU A 43 14.56 -4.17 7.52
N PHE A 44 13.61 -4.83 6.83
CA PHE A 44 13.32 -6.24 7.07
C PHE A 44 14.53 -7.14 6.77
N LEU A 45 15.26 -6.86 5.67
CA LEU A 45 16.47 -7.59 5.32
C LEU A 45 17.60 -7.36 6.31
N LYS A 46 17.76 -6.14 6.86
CA LYS A 46 18.71 -5.85 7.95
C LYS A 46 18.45 -6.70 9.20
N HIS A 47 17.19 -7.10 9.43
CA HIS A 47 16.76 -7.91 10.56
C HIS A 47 16.24 -9.29 10.13
N LYS A 48 16.75 -9.84 9.02
CA LYS A 48 16.31 -11.12 8.47
C LYS A 48 16.55 -12.31 9.42
N ASP A 49 17.43 -12.16 10.41
CA ASP A 49 17.65 -13.12 11.50
C ASP A 49 16.44 -13.23 12.45
N LYS A 50 15.55 -12.22 12.45
CA LYS A 50 14.37 -12.11 13.33
C LYS A 50 13.04 -12.21 12.58
N VAL A 51 13.06 -12.09 11.25
CA VAL A 51 11.85 -12.09 10.41
C VAL A 51 11.82 -13.35 9.57
N THR A 52 10.87 -14.23 9.85
CA THR A 52 10.72 -15.51 9.13
C THR A 52 9.89 -15.39 7.86
N ARG A 53 8.92 -14.46 7.82
CA ARG A 53 8.02 -14.27 6.68
C ARG A 53 7.50 -12.83 6.64
N ILE A 54 7.40 -12.29 5.43
CA ILE A 54 6.69 -11.04 5.12
C ILE A 54 5.53 -11.42 4.20
N THR A 55 4.32 -10.96 4.52
CA THR A 55 3.12 -11.28 3.73
C THR A 55 2.29 -10.05 3.49
N PHE A 56 1.98 -9.82 2.22
CA PHE A 56 1.05 -8.79 1.78
C PHE A 56 -0.38 -9.24 2.02
N TRP A 57 -1.23 -8.30 2.44
CA TRP A 57 -2.65 -8.58 2.68
C TRP A 57 -3.47 -8.38 1.40
N GLY A 58 -3.25 -9.26 0.43
CA GLY A 58 -3.83 -9.22 -0.90
C GLY A 58 -2.77 -9.28 -2.00
N VAL A 59 -3.23 -9.46 -3.24
CA VAL A 59 -2.37 -9.52 -4.43
C VAL A 59 -2.37 -8.18 -5.16
N ASN A 60 -3.55 -7.73 -5.59
CA ASN A 60 -3.70 -6.48 -6.34
C ASN A 60 -4.50 -5.40 -5.60
N ASP A 61 -4.28 -4.14 -5.97
CA ASP A 61 -4.91 -2.96 -5.35
C ASP A 61 -6.44 -3.01 -5.32
N GLY A 62 -7.08 -3.60 -6.33
CA GLY A 62 -8.54 -3.70 -6.44
C GLY A 62 -9.17 -4.59 -5.37
N GLN A 63 -8.44 -5.58 -4.87
CA GLN A 63 -8.92 -6.53 -3.85
C GLN A 63 -8.66 -6.06 -2.43
N SER A 64 -7.96 -4.94 -2.24
CA SER A 64 -7.60 -4.49 -0.89
C SER A 64 -8.83 -4.02 -0.11
N TRP A 65 -8.98 -4.52 1.12
CA TRP A 65 -9.96 -4.04 2.09
C TRP A 65 -9.85 -2.52 2.37
N LEU A 66 -8.68 -1.91 2.11
CA LEU A 66 -8.44 -0.49 2.28
C LEU A 66 -9.15 0.41 1.25
N ASN A 67 -9.79 -0.19 0.24
CA ASN A 67 -10.72 0.51 -0.65
C ASN A 67 -12.02 0.89 0.08
N ASP A 68 -12.46 0.07 1.04
CA ASP A 68 -13.75 0.27 1.71
C ASP A 68 -13.65 0.57 3.21
N TRP A 69 -12.42 0.62 3.75
CA TRP A 69 -12.18 0.88 5.16
C TRP A 69 -11.09 1.95 5.39
N PRO A 70 -11.26 2.87 6.37
CA PRO A 70 -12.46 3.12 7.19
C PRO A 70 -13.53 3.96 6.47
N VAL A 71 -13.20 4.44 5.27
CA VAL A 71 -14.10 5.19 4.39
C VAL A 71 -14.50 4.28 3.23
N ARG A 72 -15.79 4.08 3.06
CA ARG A 72 -16.36 3.22 2.01
C ARG A 72 -16.21 3.86 0.62
N GLY A 73 -15.91 3.05 -0.40
CA GLY A 73 -15.87 3.47 -1.80
C GLY A 73 -14.68 4.35 -2.19
N ARG A 74 -13.53 4.20 -1.51
CA ARG A 74 -12.28 4.85 -1.91
C ARG A 74 -11.49 4.03 -2.91
N THR A 75 -10.65 4.72 -3.67
CA THR A 75 -9.65 4.10 -4.54
C THR A 75 -8.30 4.16 -3.84
N ASN A 76 -7.84 3.02 -3.31
CA ASN A 76 -6.56 2.91 -2.62
C ASN A 76 -5.53 2.14 -3.47
N TYR A 77 -4.25 2.31 -3.16
CA TYR A 77 -3.14 1.70 -3.92
C TYR A 77 -2.10 0.99 -3.03
N PRO A 78 -2.51 0.12 -2.10
CA PRO A 78 -1.64 -0.35 -1.04
C PRO A 78 -0.68 -1.49 -1.42
N LEU A 79 -0.88 -2.19 -2.53
CA LEU A 79 -0.19 -3.45 -2.85
C LEU A 79 0.85 -3.26 -3.97
N LEU A 80 1.51 -4.36 -4.36
CA LEU A 80 2.59 -4.35 -5.36
C LEU A 80 2.09 -4.46 -6.81
N PHE A 81 0.84 -4.87 -7.00
CA PHE A 81 0.22 -5.02 -8.32
C PHE A 81 -0.98 -4.07 -8.45
N ASP A 82 -1.12 -3.45 -9.62
CA ASP A 82 -2.26 -2.60 -9.94
C ASP A 82 -3.54 -3.43 -10.20
N ARG A 83 -4.66 -2.75 -10.47
CA ARG A 83 -5.98 -3.39 -10.64
C ARG A 83 -6.04 -4.34 -11.84
N GLU A 84 -5.14 -4.16 -12.80
CA GLU A 84 -4.98 -4.93 -14.02
C GLU A 84 -3.91 -6.03 -13.88
N PHE A 85 -3.40 -6.26 -12.66
CA PHE A 85 -2.34 -7.22 -12.32
C PHE A 85 -0.95 -6.89 -12.88
N ASN A 86 -0.70 -5.67 -13.36
CA ASN A 86 0.65 -5.27 -13.72
C ASN A 86 1.47 -4.93 -12.48
N ALA A 87 2.76 -5.25 -12.54
CA ALA A 87 3.69 -4.92 -11.47
C ALA A 87 3.92 -3.40 -11.37
N LYS A 88 3.67 -2.83 -10.19
CA LYS A 88 3.92 -1.41 -9.89
C LYS A 88 5.43 -1.15 -9.71
N PRO A 89 5.92 0.10 -9.82
CA PRO A 89 7.29 0.47 -9.45
C PRO A 89 7.75 -0.07 -8.09
N ALA A 90 6.83 -0.15 -7.12
CA ALA A 90 7.10 -0.73 -5.80
C ALA A 90 7.53 -2.20 -5.85
N PHE A 91 6.95 -3.01 -6.74
CA PHE A 91 7.34 -4.41 -6.93
C PHE A 91 8.83 -4.52 -7.30
N TYR A 92 9.25 -3.76 -8.31
CA TYR A 92 10.62 -3.76 -8.80
C TYR A 92 11.62 -3.27 -7.74
N LYS A 93 11.23 -2.26 -6.96
CA LYS A 93 12.03 -1.79 -5.82
C LYS A 93 12.20 -2.85 -4.74
N VAL A 94 11.13 -3.57 -4.39
CA VAL A 94 11.16 -4.66 -3.39
C VAL A 94 12.11 -5.76 -3.83
N ILE A 95 11.96 -6.30 -5.05
CA ILE A 95 12.83 -7.40 -5.52
C ILE A 95 14.29 -6.95 -5.69
N GLY A 96 14.53 -5.67 -6.02
CA GLY A 96 15.86 -5.08 -6.15
C GLY A 96 16.57 -4.79 -4.82
N THR A 97 15.90 -4.92 -3.67
CA THR A 97 16.55 -4.73 -2.35
C THR A 97 17.52 -5.86 -2.01
N LYS A 98 17.34 -7.04 -2.60
CA LYS A 98 18.24 -8.17 -2.45
C LYS A 98 19.38 -8.05 -3.47
N LYS A 99 20.57 -7.72 -3.00
CA LYS A 99 21.83 -7.90 -3.73
C LYS A 99 22.56 -9.12 -3.20
#